data_AF-A0A4Q5M1R3-F1
#
_entry.id   AF-A0A4Q5M1R3-F1
#
_cell.length_a   1.000
_cell.length_b   1.000
_cell.length_c   1.000
_cell.angle_alpha   90.00
_cell.angle_beta   90.00
_cell.angle_gamma   90.00
#
_symmetry.space_group_name_H-M   'P 1'
#
loop_
_entity.id
_entity.type
_entity.pdbx_description
1 polymer ?
#
loop_
_entity_poly.entity_id
_entity_poly.type
_entity_poly.pdbx_seq_one_letter_code
_entity_poly.pdbx_strand_id
1 'polypeptide(L)'
;MENIERNSVIKNYQSGKLTMMDASSIPAQVFFNHFEAVYRNIDKGNQMNNLSSLPFWKKFKPFMNDNRVNYIKAMLLNAWNTEFSLRNVAKSPDTQFVNHSLHWTFPQAYFSIFYSTRALMGTQGVYTSDESVLSERMAKWVERGFYPSSLGYYSSGNYNDFKIHRLPESEVQPSVDYLKGEEDVVSHVAQFLKTTRTLKARKLREVIQSNEDTALKNKKTGDPILKFSKQDWEKITSQLPITTVFDLLGRLKYSESNREIERYLNANIAFDAFHESLIGIVYYINLVHEMYLVKALGIEAYQALLNELPAYLRNGFASERFTQIIKPQMLTKTYQTKKYLAA
;
A
#
# COMPACT_ATOMS: atom_id res chain seq x y z
N MET A 1 -12.43 -30.67 37.72
CA MET A 1 -13.12 -29.41 37.46
C MET A 1 -12.23 -28.30 37.98
N GLU A 2 -11.49 -27.65 37.08
CA GLU A 2 -11.03 -26.28 37.27
C GLU A 2 -10.66 -25.76 35.88
N ASN A 3 -11.63 -25.09 35.27
CA ASN A 3 -11.49 -24.38 34.01
C ASN A 3 -10.73 -23.10 34.34
N ILE A 4 -9.42 -23.09 34.08
CA ILE A 4 -8.64 -21.84 34.11
C ILE A 4 -9.01 -21.09 32.83
N GLU A 5 -9.96 -20.16 32.95
CA GLU A 5 -10.22 -19.13 31.96
C GLU A 5 -8.92 -18.35 31.70
N ARG A 6 -8.26 -18.65 30.59
CA ARG A 6 -7.22 -17.80 30.01
C ARG A 6 -7.86 -16.55 29.42
N ASN A 7 -8.30 -15.63 30.28
CA ASN A 7 -8.53 -14.25 29.87
C ASN A 7 -7.16 -13.58 29.73
N SER A 8 -6.59 -13.60 28.52
CA SER A 8 -5.43 -12.79 28.18
C SER A 8 -5.84 -11.33 28.13
N VAL A 9 -5.66 -10.64 29.26
CA VAL A 9 -5.96 -9.23 29.44
C VAL A 9 -4.94 -8.38 28.70
N ILE A 10 -5.36 -7.69 27.63
CA ILE A 10 -4.51 -6.77 26.84
C ILE A 10 -4.97 -5.33 27.13
N LYS A 11 -4.00 -4.47 27.44
CA LYS A 11 -4.23 -3.08 27.86
C LYS A 11 -4.10 -2.13 26.67
N ASN A 12 -5.12 -1.34 26.40
CA ASN A 12 -5.12 -0.31 25.36
C ASN A 12 -4.97 1.11 25.93
N TYR A 13 -4.44 2.06 25.14
CA TYR A 13 -4.28 3.46 25.51
C TYR A 13 -5.25 4.33 24.70
N GLN A 14 -6.36 4.75 25.31
CA GLN A 14 -7.29 5.71 24.72
C GLN A 14 -7.26 6.99 25.55
N SER A 15 -6.99 8.14 24.93
CA SER A 15 -7.11 9.47 25.54
C SER A 15 -6.34 9.63 26.86
N GLY A 16 -5.12 9.09 26.94
CA GLY A 16 -4.29 9.16 28.16
C GLY A 16 -4.62 8.09 29.22
N LYS A 17 -5.60 7.21 28.99
CA LYS A 17 -6.05 6.20 29.95
C LYS A 17 -5.88 4.77 29.41
N LEU A 18 -5.35 3.90 30.27
CA LEU A 18 -5.31 2.47 30.06
C LEU A 18 -6.72 1.88 30.18
N THR A 19 -7.29 1.41 29.07
CA THR A 19 -8.60 0.76 29.00
C THR A 19 -8.44 -0.69 28.57
N MET A 20 -9.35 -1.55 29.04
CA MET A 20 -9.35 -2.97 28.71
C MET A 20 -9.80 -3.16 27.25
N MET A 21 -9.04 -3.92 26.45
CA MET A 21 -9.48 -4.27 25.10
C MET A 21 -10.40 -5.50 25.15
N ASP A 22 -11.56 -5.40 24.51
CA ASP A 22 -12.41 -6.58 24.26
C ASP A 22 -11.70 -7.52 23.27
N ALA A 23 -11.76 -8.83 23.52
CA ALA A 23 -11.20 -9.87 22.65
C ALA A 23 -11.73 -9.76 21.21
N SER A 24 -12.95 -9.24 21.02
CA SER A 24 -13.55 -8.95 19.71
C SER A 24 -12.74 -7.93 18.88
N SER A 25 -12.00 -7.03 19.54
CA SER A 25 -11.26 -5.92 18.91
C SER A 25 -9.81 -6.26 18.55
N ILE A 26 -9.28 -7.38 19.06
CA ILE A 26 -7.89 -7.82 18.80
C ILE A 26 -7.57 -7.89 17.29
N PRO A 27 -8.42 -8.49 16.42
CA PRO A 27 -8.12 -8.55 14.99
C PRO A 27 -8.03 -7.16 14.33
N ALA A 28 -8.85 -6.21 14.80
CA ALA A 28 -8.83 -4.83 14.31
C ALA A 28 -7.56 -4.10 14.76
N GLN A 29 -7.12 -4.31 16.01
CA GLN A 29 -5.88 -3.73 16.53
C GLN A 29 -4.65 -4.23 15.79
N VAL A 30 -4.54 -5.55 15.59
CA VAL A 30 -3.41 -6.14 14.86
C VAL A 30 -3.36 -5.58 13.43
N PHE A 31 -4.53 -5.45 12.80
CA PHE A 31 -4.64 -4.84 11.49
C PHE A 31 -4.23 -3.36 11.49
N PHE A 32 -4.72 -2.57 12.44
CA PHE A 32 -4.33 -1.18 12.63
C PHE A 32 -2.81 -1.04 12.82
N ASN A 33 -2.20 -1.85 13.70
CA ASN A 33 -0.77 -1.85 13.95
C ASN A 33 0.04 -2.11 12.66
N HIS A 34 -0.49 -2.90 11.71
CA HIS A 34 0.17 -3.07 10.41
C HIS A 34 0.20 -1.77 9.58
N PHE A 35 -0.89 -1.01 9.53
CA PHE A 35 -0.93 0.26 8.81
C PHE A 35 -0.10 1.33 9.52
N GLU A 36 -0.20 1.43 10.84
CA GLU A 36 0.62 2.33 11.63
C GLU A 36 2.11 2.02 11.42
N ALA A 37 2.50 0.75 11.40
CA ALA A 37 3.87 0.33 11.15
C ALA A 37 4.34 0.73 9.75
N VAL A 38 3.53 0.51 8.71
CA VAL A 38 3.85 0.96 7.34
C VAL A 38 4.01 2.49 7.31
N TYR A 39 3.10 3.24 7.93
CA TYR A 39 3.15 4.70 7.97
C TYR A 39 4.40 5.21 8.71
N ARG A 40 4.70 4.68 9.90
CA ARG A 40 5.91 5.02 10.66
C ARG A 40 7.19 4.63 9.92
N ASN A 41 7.19 3.52 9.18
CA ASN A 41 8.32 3.14 8.34
C ASN A 41 8.53 4.10 7.16
N ILE A 42 7.47 4.71 6.65
CA ILE A 42 7.55 5.78 5.65
C ILE A 42 8.15 7.05 6.26
N ASP A 43 7.66 7.48 7.42
CA ASP A 43 8.05 8.72 8.08
C ASP A 43 9.54 8.73 8.49
N LYS A 44 10.00 7.63 9.11
CA LYS A 44 11.43 7.41 9.42
C LYS A 44 12.35 7.49 8.22
N GLY A 45 11.80 7.28 7.02
CA GLY A 45 12.54 7.35 5.79
C GLY A 45 13.34 8.64 5.71
N ASN A 46 12.76 9.82 5.98
CA ASN A 46 13.39 11.12 5.63
C ASN A 46 14.02 11.13 4.19
N GLN A 47 13.65 10.17 3.33
CA GLN A 47 14.34 9.82 2.09
C GLN A 47 13.67 10.46 0.88
N MET A 48 12.79 11.45 1.08
CA MET A 48 12.27 12.22 -0.06
C MET A 48 13.42 12.82 -0.89
N ASN A 49 14.55 13.11 -0.25
CA ASN A 49 15.79 13.56 -0.90
C ASN A 49 16.46 12.51 -1.83
N ASN A 50 16.03 11.24 -1.82
CA ASN A 50 16.75 10.14 -2.45
C ASN A 50 16.03 9.43 -3.60
N LEU A 51 14.81 9.82 -4.00
CA LEU A 51 14.24 9.29 -5.26
C LEU A 51 15.21 9.48 -6.42
N SER A 52 15.87 10.63 -6.41
CA SER A 52 16.86 11.03 -7.38
C SER A 52 18.17 10.22 -7.37
N SER A 53 18.44 9.50 -6.28
CA SER A 53 19.59 8.60 -6.14
C SER A 53 19.28 7.18 -6.60
N LEU A 54 17.99 6.81 -6.65
CA LEU A 54 17.55 5.48 -7.07
C LEU A 54 18.06 5.14 -8.48
N PRO A 55 18.58 3.91 -8.69
CA PRO A 55 19.01 3.47 -10.01
C PRO A 55 17.90 3.56 -11.06
N PHE A 56 16.66 3.24 -10.68
CA PHE A 56 15.54 3.29 -11.59
C PHE A 56 15.19 4.72 -12.01
N TRP A 57 15.21 5.68 -11.09
CA TRP A 57 14.98 7.09 -11.39
C TRP A 57 15.94 7.63 -12.46
N LYS A 58 17.21 7.25 -12.38
CA LYS A 58 18.24 7.65 -13.35
C LYS A 58 18.00 7.04 -14.73
N LYS A 59 17.48 5.82 -14.78
CA LYS A 59 17.19 5.07 -16.02
C LYS A 59 15.77 5.30 -16.55
N PHE A 60 14.93 6.02 -15.84
CA PHE A 60 13.55 6.27 -16.23
C PHE A 60 13.51 7.11 -17.50
N LYS A 61 13.06 6.48 -18.59
CA LYS A 61 12.89 7.07 -19.91
C LYS A 61 11.42 7.05 -20.28
N PRO A 62 10.66 8.11 -19.97
CA PRO A 62 9.28 8.22 -20.38
C PRO A 62 9.23 8.48 -21.89
N PHE A 63 8.15 8.05 -22.54
CA PHE A 63 7.86 8.40 -23.91
C PHE A 63 6.53 9.13 -23.93
N MET A 64 6.50 10.38 -24.40
CA MET A 64 5.36 11.29 -24.25
C MET A 64 4.83 11.72 -25.61
N ASN A 65 3.50 11.79 -25.72
CA ASN A 65 2.74 12.37 -26.82
C ASN A 65 1.40 12.89 -26.27
N ASP A 66 0.65 13.63 -27.08
CA ASP A 66 -0.59 14.29 -26.62
C ASP A 66 -1.62 13.29 -26.06
N ASN A 67 -1.77 12.14 -26.71
CA ASN A 67 -2.68 11.08 -26.24
C ASN A 67 -2.29 10.58 -24.84
N ARG A 68 -0.99 10.45 -24.56
CA ARG A 68 -0.47 10.05 -23.24
C ARG A 68 -0.72 11.12 -22.20
N VAL A 69 -0.46 12.39 -22.54
CA VAL A 69 -0.69 13.52 -21.64
C VAL A 69 -2.16 13.55 -21.23
N ASN A 70 -3.09 13.41 -22.18
CA ASN A 70 -4.52 13.39 -21.91
C ASN A 70 -4.92 12.21 -21.00
N TYR A 71 -4.41 11.01 -21.27
CA TYR A 71 -4.65 9.85 -20.41
C TYR A 71 -4.11 10.06 -18.99
N ILE A 72 -2.87 10.54 -18.87
CA ILE A 72 -2.22 10.81 -17.58
C ILE A 72 -3.03 11.84 -16.79
N LYS A 73 -3.49 12.91 -17.43
CA LYS A 73 -4.33 13.94 -16.82
C LYS A 73 -5.63 13.36 -16.28
N ALA A 74 -6.33 12.53 -17.07
CA ALA A 74 -7.57 11.89 -16.64
C ALA A 74 -7.33 10.97 -15.43
N MET A 75 -6.26 10.17 -15.45
CA MET A 75 -5.93 9.28 -14.34
C MET A 75 -5.50 10.04 -13.08
N LEU A 76 -4.69 11.09 -13.20
CA LEU A 76 -4.31 11.94 -12.07
C LEU A 76 -5.52 12.64 -11.44
N LEU A 77 -6.44 13.16 -12.26
CA LEU A 77 -7.67 13.77 -11.74
C LEU A 77 -8.49 12.77 -10.93
N ASN A 78 -8.63 11.52 -11.41
CA ASN A 78 -9.30 10.47 -10.65
C ASN A 78 -8.56 10.13 -9.35
N ALA A 79 -7.23 10.04 -9.38
CA ALA A 79 -6.42 9.82 -8.18
C ALA A 79 -6.67 10.91 -7.13
N TRP A 80 -6.61 12.19 -7.54
CA TRP A 80 -6.81 13.31 -6.62
C TRP A 80 -8.23 13.47 -6.11
N ASN A 81 -9.24 13.23 -6.94
CA ASN A 81 -10.63 13.20 -6.48
C ASN A 81 -10.84 12.12 -5.42
N THR A 82 -10.21 10.97 -5.61
CA THR A 82 -10.30 9.85 -4.66
C THR A 82 -9.54 10.15 -3.37
N GLU A 83 -8.33 10.71 -3.44
CA GLU A 83 -7.56 11.16 -2.27
C GLU A 83 -8.27 12.30 -1.52
N PHE A 84 -8.92 13.22 -2.22
CA PHE A 84 -9.72 14.28 -1.62
C PHE A 84 -10.90 13.73 -0.82
N SER A 85 -11.62 12.76 -1.39
CA SER A 85 -12.74 12.10 -0.72
C SER A 85 -12.29 11.40 0.56
N LEU A 86 -11.17 10.67 0.49
CA LEU A 86 -10.55 10.03 1.66
C LEU A 86 -10.23 11.04 2.77
N ARG A 87 -9.62 12.17 2.40
CA ARG A 87 -9.24 13.23 3.35
C ARG A 87 -10.45 13.92 3.98
N ASN A 88 -11.55 14.07 3.24
CA ASN A 88 -12.75 14.73 3.77
C ASN A 88 -13.48 13.86 4.79
N VAL A 89 -13.47 12.54 4.62
CA VAL A 89 -14.02 11.63 5.62
C VAL A 89 -13.33 11.82 6.98
N ALA A 90 -11.99 11.88 6.98
CA ALA A 90 -11.21 12.09 8.22
C ALA A 90 -11.38 13.49 8.85
N LYS A 91 -11.96 14.45 8.13
CA LYS A 91 -12.25 15.80 8.64
C LYS A 91 -13.67 15.93 9.20
N SER A 92 -14.48 14.88 9.13
CA SER A 92 -15.84 14.93 9.65
C SER A 92 -15.80 15.15 11.17
N PRO A 93 -16.58 16.12 11.71
CA PRO A 93 -16.67 16.31 13.15
C PRO A 93 -17.44 15.19 13.86
N ASP A 94 -18.17 14.37 13.10
CA ASP A 94 -18.92 13.22 13.62
C ASP A 94 -18.03 11.99 13.69
N THR A 95 -17.61 11.63 14.91
CA THR A 95 -16.78 10.46 15.19
C THR A 95 -17.50 9.14 14.88
N GLN A 96 -18.83 9.08 15.00
CA GLN A 96 -19.59 7.90 14.61
C GLN A 96 -19.54 7.73 13.09
N PHE A 97 -19.67 8.81 12.33
CA PHE A 97 -19.49 8.77 10.88
C PHE A 97 -18.08 8.29 10.50
N VAL A 98 -17.03 8.81 11.15
CA VAL A 98 -15.64 8.41 10.89
C VAL A 98 -15.42 6.92 11.16
N ASN A 99 -15.96 6.38 12.26
CA ASN A 99 -15.85 4.96 12.60
C ASN A 99 -16.56 4.07 11.58
N HIS A 100 -17.76 4.47 11.15
CA HIS A 100 -18.52 3.68 10.17
C HIS A 100 -18.00 3.83 8.75
N SER A 101 -17.21 4.87 8.44
CA SER A 101 -16.76 5.18 7.08
C SER A 101 -15.73 4.21 6.47
N LEU A 102 -15.25 3.21 7.22
CA LEU A 102 -14.23 2.26 6.75
C LEU A 102 -14.59 1.59 5.42
N HIS A 103 -15.87 1.28 5.21
CA HIS A 103 -16.36 0.68 3.97
C HIS A 103 -16.18 1.58 2.73
N TRP A 104 -15.94 2.88 2.92
CA TRP A 104 -15.63 3.85 1.86
C TRP A 104 -14.17 4.25 1.82
N THR A 105 -13.52 4.46 2.97
CA THR A 105 -12.13 4.94 3.01
C THR A 105 -11.15 3.91 2.46
N PHE A 106 -11.45 2.63 2.62
CA PHE A 106 -10.68 1.52 2.08
C PHE A 106 -10.66 1.46 0.54
N PRO A 107 -11.81 1.40 -0.14
CA PRO A 107 -11.86 1.58 -1.59
C PRO A 107 -11.20 2.89 -2.04
N GLN A 108 -11.44 4.01 -1.34
CA GLN A 108 -10.85 5.30 -1.70
C GLN A 108 -9.32 5.29 -1.64
N ALA A 109 -8.74 4.74 -0.58
CA ALA A 109 -7.29 4.60 -0.46
C ALA A 109 -6.69 3.74 -1.58
N TYR A 110 -7.32 2.58 -1.86
CA TYR A 110 -6.89 1.71 -2.94
C TYR A 110 -6.98 2.39 -4.31
N PHE A 111 -8.14 2.97 -4.65
CA PHE A 111 -8.37 3.53 -5.97
C PHE A 111 -7.56 4.80 -6.23
N SER A 112 -7.27 5.59 -5.20
CA SER A 112 -6.35 6.73 -5.31
C SER A 112 -4.98 6.28 -5.84
N ILE A 113 -4.40 5.25 -5.22
CA ILE A 113 -3.11 4.68 -5.62
C ILE A 113 -3.22 3.96 -6.96
N PHE A 114 -4.32 3.25 -7.20
CA PHE A 114 -4.59 2.58 -8.47
C PHE A 114 -4.55 3.57 -9.65
N TYR A 115 -5.24 4.71 -9.52
CA TYR A 115 -5.26 5.71 -10.58
C TYR A 115 -3.91 6.41 -10.76
N SER A 116 -3.18 6.71 -9.68
CA SER A 116 -1.83 7.30 -9.79
C SER A 116 -0.84 6.31 -10.43
N THR A 117 -0.95 5.02 -10.12
CA THR A 117 -0.21 3.94 -10.79
C THR A 117 -0.55 3.87 -12.29
N ARG A 118 -1.83 3.97 -12.65
CA ARG A 118 -2.25 4.01 -14.07
C ARG A 118 -1.68 5.21 -14.80
N ALA A 119 -1.70 6.39 -14.18
CA ALA A 119 -1.07 7.58 -14.73
C ALA A 119 0.43 7.32 -15.00
N LEU A 120 1.14 6.78 -14.01
CA LEU A 120 2.56 6.46 -14.15
C LEU A 120 2.84 5.45 -15.27
N MET A 121 2.02 4.40 -15.41
CA MET A 121 2.13 3.45 -16.52
C MET A 121 1.85 4.06 -17.89
N GLY A 122 1.00 5.08 -17.95
CA GLY A 122 0.76 5.87 -19.16
C GLY A 122 2.04 6.48 -19.72
N THR A 123 3.00 6.87 -18.87
CA THR A 123 4.33 7.37 -19.31
C THR A 123 5.15 6.32 -20.07
N GLN A 124 4.85 5.04 -19.86
CA GLN A 124 5.49 3.90 -20.50
C GLN A 124 4.63 3.33 -21.65
N GLY A 125 3.48 3.94 -21.96
CA GLY A 125 2.57 3.50 -23.01
C GLY A 125 1.71 2.30 -22.62
N VAL A 126 1.55 2.02 -21.33
CA VAL A 126 0.69 0.94 -20.85
C VAL A 126 -0.64 1.53 -20.40
N TYR A 127 -1.72 1.19 -21.12
CA TYR A 127 -3.09 1.59 -20.80
C TYR A 127 -3.90 0.35 -20.47
N THR A 128 -4.17 0.15 -19.19
CA THR A 128 -5.01 -0.96 -18.75
C THR A 128 -5.77 -0.54 -17.50
N SER A 129 -6.97 -1.10 -17.34
CA SER A 129 -7.74 -1.10 -16.10
C SER A 129 -7.69 -2.45 -15.40
N ASP A 130 -6.94 -3.43 -15.93
CA ASP A 130 -6.77 -4.75 -15.34
C ASP A 130 -5.88 -4.66 -14.09
N GLU A 131 -6.47 -4.95 -12.94
CA GLU A 131 -5.80 -4.87 -11.65
C GLU A 131 -4.69 -5.90 -11.48
N SER A 132 -4.83 -7.06 -12.13
CA SER A 132 -3.81 -8.11 -12.07
C SER A 132 -2.54 -7.66 -12.77
N VAL A 133 -2.67 -7.05 -13.96
CA VAL A 133 -1.56 -6.46 -14.71
C VAL A 133 -0.91 -5.32 -13.92
N LEU A 134 -1.74 -4.47 -13.28
CA LEU A 134 -1.25 -3.36 -12.48
C LEU A 134 -0.49 -3.84 -11.23
N SER A 135 -1.05 -4.82 -10.51
CA SER A 135 -0.43 -5.44 -9.34
C SER A 135 0.90 -6.12 -9.68
N GLU A 136 0.94 -6.92 -10.76
CA GLU A 136 2.17 -7.59 -11.20
C GLU A 136 3.27 -6.59 -11.57
N ARG A 137 2.90 -5.48 -12.23
CA ARG A 137 3.85 -4.43 -12.58
C ARG A 137 4.36 -3.69 -11.35
N MET A 138 3.51 -3.34 -10.40
CA MET A 138 3.92 -2.70 -9.14
C MET A 138 4.88 -3.60 -8.36
N ALA A 139 4.58 -4.91 -8.29
CA ALA A 139 5.48 -5.90 -7.71
C ALA A 139 6.86 -5.87 -8.41
N LYS A 140 6.90 -5.94 -9.75
CA LYS A 140 8.17 -5.83 -10.51
C LYS A 140 8.89 -4.50 -10.27
N TRP A 141 8.17 -3.39 -10.10
CA TRP A 141 8.76 -2.09 -9.79
C TRP A 141 9.40 -2.07 -8.39
N VAL A 142 8.73 -2.62 -7.38
CA VAL A 142 9.31 -2.80 -6.04
C VAL A 142 10.57 -3.65 -6.12
N GLU A 143 10.48 -4.83 -6.75
CA GLU A 143 11.63 -5.74 -6.92
C GLU A 143 12.82 -5.05 -7.61
N ARG A 144 12.57 -4.21 -8.62
CA ARG A 144 13.62 -3.51 -9.39
C ARG A 144 14.14 -2.22 -8.74
N GLY A 145 13.67 -1.87 -7.54
CA GLY A 145 14.12 -0.67 -6.83
C GLY A 145 13.58 0.63 -7.45
N PHE A 146 12.36 0.58 -7.99
CA PHE A 146 11.62 1.75 -8.47
C PHE A 146 11.24 2.69 -7.31
N TYR A 147 10.92 2.09 -6.17
CA TYR A 147 10.45 2.77 -4.98
C TYR A 147 11.59 2.98 -3.96
N PRO A 148 11.52 4.03 -3.13
CA PRO A 148 12.44 4.23 -2.01
C PRO A 148 12.40 3.05 -1.02
N SER A 149 13.40 2.93 -0.14
CA SER A 149 13.49 1.83 0.85
C SER A 149 12.24 1.71 1.73
N SER A 150 11.56 2.84 2.01
CA SER A 150 10.30 2.92 2.75
C SER A 150 9.12 2.18 2.10
N LEU A 151 9.20 1.85 0.81
CA LEU A 151 8.22 1.08 0.04
C LEU A 151 8.85 -0.08 -0.74
N GLY A 152 10.19 -0.19 -0.69
CA GLY A 152 11.00 -1.09 -1.52
C GLY A 152 11.16 -2.50 -0.93
N TYR A 153 10.61 -2.76 0.25
CA TYR A 153 10.58 -4.06 0.89
C TYR A 153 9.50 -4.97 0.31
N TYR A 154 9.71 -6.28 0.41
CA TYR A 154 8.76 -7.26 -0.08
C TYR A 154 8.96 -8.66 0.53
N SER A 155 7.97 -9.53 0.36
CA SER A 155 8.07 -10.95 0.69
C SER A 155 8.02 -11.83 -0.55
N SER A 156 8.85 -12.88 -0.56
CA SER A 156 8.85 -13.95 -1.56
C SER A 156 8.99 -15.32 -0.90
N GLY A 157 9.06 -16.39 -1.68
CA GLY A 157 9.22 -17.76 -1.18
C GLY A 157 7.93 -18.58 -1.16
N ASN A 158 8.03 -19.83 -0.73
CA ASN A 158 6.95 -20.81 -0.78
C ASN A 158 6.10 -20.77 0.49
N TYR A 159 4.91 -21.38 0.45
CA TYR A 159 4.00 -21.42 1.61
C TYR A 159 4.74 -21.94 2.86
N ASN A 160 4.60 -21.21 3.98
CA ASN A 160 5.31 -21.44 5.25
C ASN A 160 6.84 -21.27 5.24
N ASP A 161 7.45 -20.87 4.12
CA ASP A 161 8.88 -20.54 3.99
C ASP A 161 9.05 -19.20 3.26
N PHE A 162 8.49 -18.15 3.88
CA PHE A 162 8.53 -16.80 3.33
C PHE A 162 9.78 -16.06 3.76
N LYS A 163 10.43 -15.43 2.80
CA LYS A 163 11.59 -14.55 2.99
C LYS A 163 11.16 -13.11 2.91
N ILE A 164 11.70 -12.27 3.78
CA ILE A 164 11.53 -10.82 3.74
C ILE A 164 12.79 -10.22 3.12
N HIS A 165 12.60 -9.27 2.22
CA HIS A 165 13.67 -8.61 1.49
C HIS A 165 13.63 -7.11 1.73
N ARG A 166 14.81 -6.50 1.89
CA ARG A 166 15.00 -5.03 2.01
C ARG A 166 14.25 -4.38 3.17
N LEU A 167 13.98 -5.17 4.21
CA LEU A 167 13.54 -4.72 5.52
C LEU A 167 14.61 -5.20 6.53
N PRO A 168 14.97 -4.40 7.55
CA PRO A 168 15.84 -4.87 8.62
C PRO A 168 15.29 -6.15 9.27
N GLU A 169 16.17 -6.94 9.87
CA GLU A 169 15.74 -8.04 10.73
C GLU A 169 15.27 -7.47 12.07
N SER A 170 14.32 -8.15 12.70
CA SER A 170 13.83 -7.84 14.05
C SER A 170 13.71 -9.14 14.82
N GLU A 171 14.24 -9.14 16.05
CA GLU A 171 14.13 -10.25 16.98
C GLU A 171 12.80 -10.21 17.76
N VAL A 172 12.11 -9.07 17.73
CA VAL A 172 10.84 -8.85 18.43
C VAL A 172 9.70 -9.48 17.66
N GLN A 173 8.83 -10.19 18.38
CA GLN A 173 7.59 -10.70 17.81
C GLN A 173 6.54 -9.59 17.79
N PRO A 174 5.76 -9.47 16.71
CA PRO A 174 4.67 -8.49 16.62
C PRO A 174 3.66 -8.74 17.74
N SER A 175 3.28 -7.68 18.45
CA SER A 175 2.36 -7.76 19.58
C SER A 175 1.05 -7.03 19.28
N VAL A 176 0.02 -7.31 20.06
CA VAL A 176 -1.26 -6.58 19.94
C VAL A 176 -1.15 -5.17 20.51
N ASP A 177 -0.19 -4.94 21.43
CA ASP A 177 0.07 -3.64 22.03
C ASP A 177 0.47 -2.61 20.95
N TYR A 178 0.41 -1.33 21.33
CA TYR A 178 0.93 -0.23 20.52
C TYR A 178 2.40 -0.43 20.17
N LEU A 179 2.79 0.09 19.00
CA LEU A 179 4.15 0.06 18.51
C LEU A 179 5.05 0.96 19.38
N LYS A 180 5.96 0.37 20.16
CA LYS A 180 6.80 1.10 21.13
C LYS A 180 8.07 1.63 20.47
N GLY A 181 8.65 0.86 19.55
CA GLY A 181 9.97 1.16 18.98
C GLY A 181 10.14 0.80 17.50
N GLU A 182 11.38 0.89 17.03
CA GLU A 182 11.71 0.57 15.64
C GLU A 182 11.55 -0.91 15.32
N GLU A 183 11.95 -1.77 16.25
CA GLU A 183 11.86 -3.23 16.10
C GLU A 183 10.41 -3.70 16.00
N ASP A 184 9.49 -3.05 16.72
CA ASP A 184 8.04 -3.30 16.59
C ASP A 184 7.52 -2.92 15.21
N VAL A 185 7.93 -1.74 14.70
CA VAL A 185 7.55 -1.31 13.34
C VAL A 185 8.01 -2.33 12.30
N VAL A 186 9.28 -2.76 12.39
CA VAL A 186 9.85 -3.74 11.47
C VAL A 186 9.14 -5.10 11.59
N SER A 187 8.90 -5.59 12.81
CA SER A 187 8.24 -6.88 13.03
C SER A 187 6.80 -6.87 12.51
N HIS A 188 6.06 -5.77 12.71
CA HIS A 188 4.71 -5.61 12.18
C HIS A 188 4.66 -5.50 10.65
N VAL A 189 5.60 -4.80 10.02
CA VAL A 189 5.72 -4.77 8.54
C VAL A 189 6.04 -6.17 8.00
N ALA A 190 6.99 -6.89 8.61
CA ALA A 190 7.33 -8.26 8.21
C ALA A 190 6.14 -9.21 8.36
N GLN A 191 5.41 -9.14 9.48
CA GLN A 191 4.23 -9.96 9.73
C GLN A 191 3.10 -9.65 8.76
N PHE A 192 2.90 -8.38 8.44
CA PHE A 192 1.96 -7.96 7.40
C PHE A 192 2.26 -8.64 6.06
N LEU A 193 3.52 -8.59 5.60
CA LEU A 193 3.91 -9.19 4.32
C LEU A 193 3.68 -10.71 4.33
N LYS A 194 4.08 -11.40 5.42
CA LYS A 194 3.90 -12.85 5.59
C LYS A 194 2.43 -13.24 5.57
N THR A 195 1.60 -12.59 6.37
CA THR A 195 0.16 -12.89 6.45
C THR A 195 -0.55 -12.62 5.13
N THR A 196 -0.21 -11.53 4.44
CA THR A 196 -0.75 -11.22 3.13
C THR A 196 -0.34 -12.24 2.08
N ARG A 197 0.91 -12.71 2.10
CA ARG A 197 1.37 -13.79 1.20
C ARG A 197 0.67 -15.12 1.50
N THR A 198 0.43 -15.46 2.78
CA THR A 198 -0.39 -16.61 3.19
C THR A 198 -1.78 -16.54 2.57
N LEU A 199 -2.45 -15.38 2.66
CA LEU A 199 -3.78 -15.18 2.09
C LEU A 199 -3.78 -15.35 0.57
N LYS A 200 -2.79 -14.77 -0.13
CA LYS A 200 -2.63 -14.93 -1.59
C LYS A 200 -2.45 -16.40 -1.97
N ALA A 201 -1.61 -17.14 -1.24
CA ALA A 201 -1.40 -18.56 -1.49
C ALA A 201 -2.66 -19.40 -1.26
N ARG A 202 -3.41 -19.14 -0.18
CA ARG A 202 -4.69 -19.82 0.09
C ARG A 202 -5.73 -19.54 -0.98
N LYS A 203 -5.87 -18.28 -1.39
CA LYS A 203 -6.76 -17.88 -2.49
C LYS A 203 -6.38 -18.54 -3.81
N LEU A 204 -5.09 -18.61 -4.13
CA LEU A 204 -4.61 -19.32 -5.32
C LEU A 204 -4.96 -20.81 -5.26
N ARG A 205 -4.78 -21.44 -4.10
CA ARG A 205 -5.19 -22.84 -3.89
C ARG A 205 -6.69 -23.02 -4.14
N GLU A 206 -7.53 -22.15 -3.60
CA GLU A 206 -8.99 -22.21 -3.80
C GLU A 206 -9.35 -22.11 -5.28
N VAL A 207 -8.78 -21.15 -6.01
CA VAL A 207 -8.99 -21.00 -7.46
C VAL A 207 -8.57 -22.26 -8.21
N ILE A 208 -7.37 -22.77 -7.97
CA ILE A 208 -6.85 -23.97 -8.64
C ILE A 208 -7.72 -25.21 -8.36
N GLN A 209 -8.17 -25.39 -7.11
CA GLN A 209 -8.96 -26.54 -6.70
C GLN A 209 -10.44 -26.44 -7.12
N SER A 210 -10.94 -25.22 -7.39
CA SER A 210 -12.31 -25.01 -7.91
C SER A 210 -12.48 -25.36 -9.38
N ASN A 211 -11.38 -25.50 -10.13
CA ASN A 211 -11.39 -25.86 -11.54
C ASN A 211 -10.86 -27.30 -11.73
N GLU A 212 -11.69 -28.17 -12.28
CA GLU A 212 -11.39 -29.59 -12.46
C GLU A 212 -10.16 -29.87 -13.34
N ASP A 213 -9.85 -29.00 -14.30
CA ASP A 213 -8.72 -29.16 -15.21
C ASP A 213 -7.39 -28.80 -14.54
N THR A 214 -7.43 -27.83 -13.62
CA THR A 214 -6.23 -27.35 -12.92
C THR A 214 -6.03 -27.98 -11.54
N ALA A 215 -7.07 -28.60 -10.99
CA ALA A 215 -7.04 -29.20 -9.67
C ALA A 215 -5.91 -30.22 -9.54
N LEU A 216 -5.14 -30.13 -8.46
CA LEU A 216 -4.21 -31.18 -8.10
C LEU A 216 -5.01 -32.39 -7.63
N LYS A 217 -4.85 -33.52 -8.32
CA LYS A 217 -5.63 -34.74 -8.14
C LYS A 217 -4.83 -35.84 -7.47
N ASN A 218 -5.51 -36.69 -6.71
CA ASN A 218 -4.94 -37.91 -6.17
C ASN A 218 -4.63 -38.86 -7.34
N LYS A 219 -3.37 -39.32 -7.45
CA LYS A 219 -2.95 -40.23 -8.53
C LYS A 219 -3.70 -41.56 -8.57
N LYS A 220 -4.29 -41.99 -7.44
CA LYS A 220 -5.02 -43.25 -7.33
C LYS A 220 -6.51 -43.11 -7.62
N THR A 221 -7.15 -42.06 -7.12
CA THR A 221 -8.62 -41.91 -7.22
C THR A 221 -9.05 -40.93 -8.31
N GLY A 222 -8.15 -40.05 -8.78
CA GLY A 222 -8.48 -38.99 -9.73
C GLY A 222 -9.18 -37.77 -9.10
N ASP A 223 -9.53 -37.83 -7.82
CA ASP A 223 -10.24 -36.75 -7.14
C ASP A 223 -9.31 -35.60 -6.72
N PRO A 224 -9.80 -34.35 -6.65
CA PRO A 224 -9.06 -33.22 -6.10
C PRO A 224 -8.55 -33.49 -4.67
N ILE A 225 -7.29 -33.15 -4.40
CA ILE A 225 -6.68 -33.35 -3.07
C ILE A 225 -7.16 -32.30 -2.07
N LEU A 226 -7.59 -32.76 -0.89
CA LEU A 226 -8.04 -31.85 0.17
C LEU A 226 -6.87 -31.24 0.96
N LYS A 227 -5.79 -31.99 1.18
CA LYS A 227 -4.60 -31.53 1.92
C LYS A 227 -3.41 -31.42 0.98
N PHE A 228 -2.76 -30.27 0.99
CA PHE A 228 -1.56 -30.01 0.19
C PHE A 228 -0.33 -30.39 0.99
N SER A 229 0.54 -31.20 0.40
CA SER A 229 1.90 -31.42 0.89
C SER A 229 2.78 -30.19 0.66
N LYS A 230 4.02 -30.21 1.18
CA LYS A 230 5.01 -29.16 0.90
C LYS A 230 5.24 -29.00 -0.61
N GLN A 231 5.36 -30.10 -1.34
CA GLN A 231 5.58 -30.08 -2.80
C GLN A 231 4.37 -29.52 -3.56
N ASP A 232 3.15 -29.82 -3.13
CA ASP A 232 1.93 -29.26 -3.74
C ASP A 232 1.87 -27.74 -3.56
N TRP A 233 2.22 -27.26 -2.36
CA TRP A 233 2.33 -25.83 -2.09
C TRP A 233 3.41 -25.18 -2.94
N GLU A 234 4.62 -25.75 -3.01
CA GLU A 234 5.72 -25.24 -3.85
C GLU A 234 5.30 -25.14 -5.32
N LYS A 235 4.59 -26.15 -5.83
CA LYS A 235 4.08 -26.16 -7.21
C LYS A 235 3.21 -24.95 -7.51
N ILE A 236 2.32 -24.56 -6.59
CA ILE A 236 1.41 -23.42 -6.81
C ILE A 236 2.02 -22.08 -6.40
N THR A 237 2.84 -22.02 -5.35
CA THR A 237 3.37 -20.75 -4.83
C THR A 237 4.61 -20.25 -5.57
N SER A 238 5.29 -21.11 -6.33
CA SER A 238 6.43 -20.74 -7.18
C SER A 238 6.08 -19.65 -8.21
N GLN A 239 4.82 -19.59 -8.64
CA GLN A 239 4.33 -18.61 -9.61
C GLN A 239 3.75 -17.35 -8.97
N LEU A 240 3.64 -17.31 -7.64
CA LEU A 240 3.10 -16.13 -6.95
C LEU A 240 4.09 -14.97 -7.08
N PRO A 241 3.64 -13.81 -7.60
CA PRO A 241 4.43 -12.59 -7.56
C PRO A 241 4.85 -12.26 -6.13
N ILE A 242 5.91 -11.45 -5.99
CA ILE A 242 6.30 -10.94 -4.68
C ILE A 242 5.13 -10.20 -4.03
N THR A 243 5.13 -10.17 -2.70
CA THR A 243 4.11 -9.49 -1.89
C THR A 243 4.69 -8.19 -1.36
N THR A 244 3.97 -7.09 -1.51
CA THR A 244 4.42 -5.72 -1.25
C THR A 244 3.37 -4.95 -0.45
N VAL A 245 3.66 -3.71 -0.07
CA VAL A 245 2.67 -2.80 0.55
C VAL A 245 1.42 -2.59 -0.32
N PHE A 246 1.54 -2.66 -1.65
CA PHE A 246 0.40 -2.54 -2.56
C PHE A 246 -0.60 -3.69 -2.42
N ASP A 247 -0.12 -4.89 -2.04
CA ASP A 247 -1.00 -6.02 -1.75
C ASP A 247 -1.80 -5.81 -0.46
N LEU A 248 -1.28 -5.05 0.53
CA LEU A 248 -2.05 -4.64 1.71
C LEU A 248 -3.26 -3.84 1.30
N LEU A 249 -3.02 -2.81 0.49
CA LEU A 249 -4.04 -1.88 0.03
C LEU A 249 -5.05 -2.61 -0.86
N GLY A 250 -4.61 -3.60 -1.64
CA GLY A 250 -5.49 -4.48 -2.41
C GLY A 250 -6.46 -5.29 -1.56
N ARG A 251 -6.09 -5.68 -0.33
CA ARG A 251 -7.00 -6.41 0.59
C ARG A 251 -8.19 -5.55 1.01
N LEU A 252 -8.03 -4.24 1.04
CA LEU A 252 -9.04 -3.29 1.52
C LEU A 252 -10.21 -3.09 0.56
N LYS A 253 -10.03 -3.41 -0.73
CA LYS A 253 -10.91 -2.94 -1.81
C LYS A 253 -12.37 -3.41 -1.70
N TYR A 254 -12.63 -4.66 -1.32
CA TYR A 254 -13.96 -5.26 -1.44
C TYR A 254 -14.69 -5.30 -0.10
N SER A 255 -15.30 -4.17 0.28
CA SER A 255 -16.07 -4.01 1.52
C SER A 255 -17.16 -5.06 1.75
N GLU A 256 -17.89 -5.46 0.70
CA GLU A 256 -19.00 -6.42 0.79
C GLU A 256 -18.59 -7.89 0.94
N SER A 257 -17.38 -8.25 0.49
CA SER A 257 -16.87 -9.63 0.60
C SER A 257 -15.88 -9.81 1.74
N ASN A 258 -15.37 -8.70 2.28
CA ASN A 258 -14.33 -8.73 3.27
C ASN A 258 -14.95 -8.70 4.67
N ARG A 259 -15.26 -9.90 5.19
CA ARG A 259 -15.64 -10.11 6.61
C ARG A 259 -14.66 -9.48 7.61
N GLU A 260 -13.44 -9.13 7.19
CA GLU A 260 -12.51 -8.36 8.03
C GLU A 260 -13.06 -6.96 8.33
N ILE A 261 -13.70 -6.28 7.37
CA ILE A 261 -14.18 -4.90 7.52
C ILE A 261 -15.35 -4.83 8.49
N GLU A 262 -16.31 -5.76 8.41
CA GLU A 262 -17.43 -5.85 9.36
C GLU A 262 -16.95 -6.06 10.80
N ARG A 263 -15.87 -6.83 10.99
CA ARG A 263 -15.25 -7.04 12.30
C ARG A 263 -14.58 -5.78 12.84
N TYR A 264 -14.18 -4.86 11.97
CA TYR A 264 -13.53 -3.61 12.36
C TYR A 264 -14.53 -2.53 12.76
N LEU A 265 -15.74 -2.52 12.18
CA LEU A 265 -16.77 -1.51 12.47
C LEU A 265 -17.18 -1.45 13.94
N ASN A 266 -17.21 -2.60 14.61
CA ASN A 266 -17.58 -2.71 16.02
C ASN A 266 -16.37 -2.73 16.97
N ALA A 267 -15.15 -2.61 16.45
CA ALA A 267 -13.94 -2.71 17.26
C ALA A 267 -13.65 -1.39 17.98
N ASN A 268 -13.23 -1.48 19.25
CA ASN A 268 -12.81 -0.30 20.01
C ASN A 268 -11.32 0.00 19.76
N ILE A 269 -11.01 0.63 18.62
CA ILE A 269 -9.66 1.04 18.21
C ILE A 269 -9.57 2.56 18.00
N ALA A 270 -8.35 3.08 17.90
CA ALA A 270 -8.09 4.49 17.59
C ALA A 270 -8.31 4.78 16.09
N PHE A 271 -9.56 4.91 15.65
CA PHE A 271 -9.91 5.12 14.24
C PHE A 271 -9.29 6.38 13.64
N ASP A 272 -9.16 7.46 14.40
CA ASP A 272 -8.54 8.70 13.89
C ASP A 272 -7.08 8.47 13.49
N ALA A 273 -6.30 7.81 14.36
CA ALA A 273 -4.90 7.45 14.09
C ALA A 273 -4.80 6.47 12.91
N PHE A 274 -5.81 5.63 12.71
CA PHE A 274 -5.89 4.74 11.56
C PHE A 274 -6.12 5.48 10.26
N HIS A 275 -7.10 6.38 10.21
CA HIS A 275 -7.34 7.22 9.04
C HIS A 275 -6.13 8.09 8.72
N GLU A 276 -5.47 8.64 9.73
CA GLU A 276 -4.21 9.38 9.57
C GLU A 276 -3.13 8.51 8.92
N SER A 277 -2.91 7.29 9.44
CA SER A 277 -1.94 6.35 8.89
C SER A 277 -2.28 6.00 7.43
N LEU A 278 -3.55 5.75 7.13
CA LEU A 278 -4.01 5.42 5.78
C LEU A 278 -3.81 6.59 4.80
N ILE A 279 -4.20 7.81 5.20
CA ILE A 279 -3.98 9.04 4.41
C ILE A 279 -2.49 9.27 4.18
N GLY A 280 -1.66 9.08 5.20
CA GLY A 280 -0.21 9.24 5.12
C GLY A 280 0.42 8.27 4.12
N ILE A 281 0.01 7.00 4.13
CA ILE A 281 0.45 5.99 3.16
C ILE A 281 0.03 6.38 1.74
N VAL A 282 -1.23 6.74 1.53
CA VAL A 282 -1.76 7.14 0.21
C VAL A 282 -1.02 8.38 -0.30
N TYR A 283 -0.86 9.39 0.55
CA TYR A 283 -0.14 10.62 0.24
C TYR A 283 1.28 10.33 -0.23
N TYR A 284 2.02 9.49 0.50
CA TYR A 284 3.41 9.19 0.19
C TYR A 284 3.57 8.39 -1.10
N ILE A 285 2.71 7.38 -1.32
CA ILE A 285 2.73 6.60 -2.56
C ILE A 285 2.41 7.50 -3.76
N ASN A 286 1.35 8.33 -3.65
CA ASN A 286 0.99 9.27 -4.71
C ASN A 286 2.10 10.30 -4.95
N LEU A 287 2.76 10.80 -3.90
CA LEU A 287 3.92 11.67 -4.03
C LEU A 287 5.03 11.02 -4.87
N VAL A 288 5.39 9.77 -4.57
CA VAL A 288 6.41 9.04 -5.34
C VAL A 288 6.01 8.94 -6.81
N HIS A 289 4.76 8.54 -7.10
CA HIS A 289 4.26 8.46 -8.48
C HIS A 289 4.27 9.82 -9.18
N GLU A 290 3.81 10.87 -8.50
CA GLU A 290 3.77 12.23 -9.03
C GLU A 290 5.17 12.77 -9.33
N MET A 291 6.18 12.46 -8.52
CA MET A 291 7.56 12.85 -8.85
C MET A 291 8.04 12.24 -10.17
N TYR A 292 7.72 10.97 -10.44
CA TYR A 292 8.01 10.37 -11.75
C TYR A 292 7.19 11.02 -12.88
N LEU A 293 5.94 11.39 -12.61
CA LEU A 293 5.09 12.09 -13.58
C LEU A 293 5.61 13.49 -13.90
N VAL A 294 6.06 14.27 -12.90
CA VAL A 294 6.71 15.56 -13.13
C VAL A 294 8.02 15.39 -13.90
N LYS A 295 8.80 14.35 -13.61
CA LYS A 295 9.98 14.01 -14.40
C LYS A 295 9.64 13.70 -15.87
N ALA A 296 8.48 13.11 -16.14
CA ALA A 296 8.04 12.78 -17.48
C ALA A 296 7.43 13.96 -18.25
N LEU A 297 6.62 14.78 -17.58
CA LEU A 297 5.87 15.87 -18.18
C LEU A 297 6.67 17.18 -18.25
N GLY A 298 7.57 17.40 -17.29
CA GLY A 298 8.16 18.71 -17.03
C GLY A 298 7.39 19.48 -15.95
N ILE A 299 8.09 20.41 -15.28
CA ILE A 299 7.56 21.19 -14.16
C ILE A 299 6.41 22.10 -14.64
N GLU A 300 6.60 22.74 -15.78
CA GLU A 300 5.68 23.72 -16.36
C GLU A 300 4.38 23.06 -16.80
N ALA A 301 4.47 21.93 -17.50
CA ALA A 301 3.31 21.16 -17.95
C ALA A 301 2.50 20.61 -16.76
N TYR A 302 3.18 20.13 -15.72
CA TYR A 302 2.51 19.65 -14.53
C TYR A 302 1.83 20.79 -13.74
N GLN A 303 2.51 21.94 -13.61
CA GLN A 303 1.93 23.14 -12.99
C GLN A 303 0.69 23.62 -13.75
N ALA A 304 0.71 23.63 -15.09
CA ALA A 304 -0.45 23.98 -15.90
C ALA A 304 -1.63 23.04 -15.63
N LEU A 305 -1.37 21.74 -15.54
CA LEU A 305 -2.37 20.73 -15.19
C LEU A 305 -2.98 20.96 -13.80
N LEU A 306 -2.19 21.38 -12.80
CA LEU A 306 -2.71 21.76 -11.48
C LEU A 306 -3.61 23.01 -11.53
N ASN A 307 -3.25 24.00 -12.36
CA ASN A 307 -4.03 25.22 -12.51
C ASN A 307 -5.40 24.97 -13.17
N GLU A 308 -5.51 23.94 -13.99
CA GLU A 308 -6.75 23.51 -14.65
C GLU A 308 -7.68 22.69 -13.74
N LEU A 309 -7.25 22.38 -12.51
CA LEU A 309 -8.07 21.60 -11.58
C LEU A 309 -9.36 22.32 -11.19
N PRO A 310 -10.42 21.56 -10.83
CA PRO A 310 -11.61 22.10 -10.19
C PRO A 310 -11.28 22.91 -8.93
N ALA A 311 -12.11 23.89 -8.59
CA ALA A 311 -11.85 24.83 -7.48
C ALA A 311 -11.56 24.12 -6.15
N TYR A 312 -12.26 23.02 -5.86
CA TYR A 312 -12.09 22.24 -4.62
C TYR A 312 -10.74 21.50 -4.53
N LEU A 313 -10.02 21.33 -5.65
CA LEU A 313 -8.67 20.72 -5.69
C LEU A 313 -7.56 21.73 -5.97
N ARG A 314 -7.84 22.82 -6.69
CA ARG A 314 -6.83 23.75 -7.24
C ARG A 314 -5.90 24.33 -6.17
N ASN A 315 -6.42 24.63 -4.98
CA ASN A 315 -5.65 25.13 -3.84
C ASN A 315 -5.55 24.08 -2.71
N GLY A 316 -5.63 22.79 -3.06
CA GLY A 316 -5.64 21.68 -2.12
C GLY A 316 -4.29 20.96 -2.00
N PHE A 317 -4.35 19.76 -1.42
CA PHE A 317 -3.18 18.93 -1.10
C PHE A 317 -2.29 18.63 -2.32
N ALA A 318 -2.84 18.53 -3.54
CA ALA A 318 -2.06 18.24 -4.74
C ALA A 318 -1.14 19.43 -5.11
N SER A 319 -1.67 20.65 -5.08
CA SER A 319 -0.90 21.88 -5.32
C SER A 319 0.09 22.16 -4.20
N GLU A 320 -0.29 21.88 -2.95
CA GLU A 320 0.58 21.97 -1.78
C GLU A 320 1.77 21.01 -1.91
N ARG A 321 1.50 19.73 -2.14
CA ARG A 321 2.49 18.67 -2.37
C ARG A 321 3.46 19.05 -3.49
N PHE A 322 2.93 19.56 -4.59
CA PHE A 322 3.77 20.01 -5.70
C PHE A 322 4.67 21.19 -5.33
N THR A 323 4.11 22.22 -4.71
CA THR A 323 4.82 23.46 -4.40
C THR A 323 5.85 23.27 -3.29
N GLN A 324 5.52 22.54 -2.24
CA GLN A 324 6.37 22.38 -1.07
C GLN A 324 7.40 21.26 -1.22
N ILE A 325 7.12 20.21 -1.99
CA ILE A 325 7.96 19.00 -2.04
C ILE A 325 8.48 18.73 -3.46
N ILE A 326 7.58 18.50 -4.43
CA ILE A 326 7.98 18.00 -5.75
C ILE A 326 8.83 19.03 -6.50
N LYS A 327 8.33 20.26 -6.66
CA LYS A 327 8.99 21.31 -7.43
C LYS A 327 10.37 21.67 -6.86
N PRO A 328 10.55 21.89 -5.54
CA PRO A 328 11.88 22.11 -4.96
C PRO A 328 12.86 21.00 -5.31
N GLN A 329 12.48 19.73 -5.11
CA GLN A 329 13.36 18.59 -5.37
C GLN A 329 13.74 18.43 -6.85
N MET A 330 12.81 18.77 -7.75
CA MET A 330 13.08 18.77 -9.19
C MET A 330 14.04 19.91 -9.60
N LEU A 331 13.94 21.09 -8.95
CA LEU A 331 14.76 22.26 -9.26
C LEU A 331 16.17 22.23 -8.64
N THR A 332 16.35 21.61 -7.47
CA THR A 332 17.67 21.49 -6.82
C THR A 332 18.71 20.81 -7.73
N LYS A 333 18.27 19.99 -8.70
CA LYS A 333 19.15 19.37 -9.70
C LYS A 333 19.38 20.20 -10.97
N THR A 334 18.43 21.03 -11.40
CA THR A 334 18.59 21.85 -12.61
C THR A 334 19.71 22.89 -12.48
N TYR A 335 20.03 23.32 -11.24
CA TYR A 335 21.18 24.19 -10.97
C TYR A 335 22.55 23.49 -11.10
N GLN A 336 22.61 22.16 -11.01
CA GLN A 336 23.86 21.43 -11.22
C GLN A 336 24.11 21.13 -12.70
N THR A 337 23.09 20.96 -13.53
CA THR A 337 23.27 20.66 -14.97
C THR A 337 23.63 21.90 -15.80
N LYS A 338 23.15 23.10 -15.43
CA LYS A 338 23.54 24.36 -16.12
C LYS A 338 24.98 24.80 -15.83
N LYS A 339 25.58 24.40 -14.71
CA LYS A 339 26.97 24.77 -14.37
C LYS A 339 28.04 23.96 -15.12
N TYR A 340 27.66 22.83 -15.73
CA TYR A 340 28.54 21.99 -16.56
C TYR A 340 28.35 22.20 -18.08
N LEU A 341 27.45 23.10 -18.49
CA LEU A 341 27.30 23.54 -19.89
C LEU A 341 27.80 24.98 -20.11
N ALA A 342 28.34 25.62 -19.07
CA ALA A 342 28.91 26.96 -19.10
C ALA A 342 30.35 27.00 -18.54
N ALA A 343 31.06 25.86 -18.57
CA ALA A 343 32.47 25.74 -18.22
C ALA A 343 33.22 25.07 -19.37
#